data_AF-A0A4R0ZR23-F1
#
_entry.id   AF-A0A4R0ZR23-F1
#
_cell.length_a   1.000
_cell.length_b   1.000
_cell.length_c   1.000
_cell.angle_alpha   90.00
_cell.angle_beta   90.00
_cell.angle_gamma   90.00
#
_symmetry.space_group_name_H-M   'P 1'
#
loop_
_entity.id
_entity.type
_entity.pdbx_description
1 polymer ?
#
loop_
_entity_poly.entity_id
_entity_poly.type
_entity_poly.pdbx_seq_one_letter_code
_entity_poly.pdbx_strand_id
1 'polypeptide(L)'
;MLEKMKMIWQDAKQLKDERGLTLVELLVVVVILGIIAAIAVVAIGGIIENSRKDAMVADAKQMVSAAKLYTASNPKAATLDFASGGNGVQYLSQLKDPFGGGSYTTSNVVITEDATTKGKFNYAVNLEGTKYKYTGVVEGSLDKEAANLVAK
;
A
#
# COMPACT_ATOMS: atom_id res chain seq x y z
N MET A 1 -31.03 -52.77 -35.70
CA MET A 1 -30.79 -51.43 -36.28
C MET A 1 -31.75 -50.37 -35.72
N LEU A 2 -33.03 -50.71 -35.50
CA LEU A 2 -34.05 -49.82 -34.93
C LEU A 2 -33.83 -49.40 -33.46
N GLU A 3 -33.21 -50.23 -32.64
CA GLU A 3 -32.97 -49.92 -31.21
C GLU A 3 -31.91 -48.82 -30.99
N LYS A 4 -30.84 -48.81 -31.79
CA LYS A 4 -29.81 -47.76 -31.73
C LYS A 4 -30.37 -46.39 -32.13
N MET A 5 -31.38 -46.38 -33.00
CA MET A 5 -32.03 -45.15 -33.45
C MET A 5 -32.95 -44.56 -32.37
N LYS A 6 -33.58 -45.39 -31.53
CA LYS A 6 -34.33 -44.93 -30.35
C LYS A 6 -33.42 -44.30 -29.29
N MET A 7 -32.21 -44.82 -29.07
CA MET A 7 -31.23 -44.23 -28.13
C MET A 7 -30.82 -42.81 -28.53
N ILE A 8 -30.53 -42.57 -29.81
CA ILE A 8 -30.10 -41.23 -30.30
C ILE A 8 -31.20 -40.17 -30.09
N TRP A 9 -32.47 -40.55 -30.26
CA TRP A 9 -33.61 -39.64 -30.04
C TRP A 9 -33.94 -39.42 -28.55
N GLN A 10 -33.51 -40.32 -27.67
CA GLN A 10 -33.71 -40.22 -26.22
C GLN A 10 -32.68 -39.28 -25.58
N ASP A 11 -31.42 -39.30 -26.06
CA ASP A 11 -30.36 -38.37 -25.65
C ASP A 11 -30.67 -36.93 -26.10
N ALA A 12 -31.19 -36.76 -27.32
CA ALA A 12 -31.63 -35.45 -27.84
C ALA A 12 -32.77 -34.82 -27.01
N LYS A 13 -33.55 -35.63 -26.28
CA LYS A 13 -34.64 -35.17 -25.41
C LYS A 13 -34.15 -34.74 -24.03
N GLN A 14 -33.04 -35.31 -23.54
CA GLN A 14 -32.42 -34.91 -22.27
C GLN A 14 -31.64 -33.59 -22.37
N LEU A 15 -31.08 -33.27 -23.54
CA LEU A 15 -30.41 -31.97 -23.80
C LEU A 15 -31.37 -30.78 -23.87
N LYS A 16 -32.68 -31.01 -23.74
CA LYS A 16 -33.73 -30.00 -23.90
C LYS A 16 -34.49 -29.70 -22.60
N ASP A 17 -34.05 -30.23 -21.47
CA ASP A 17 -34.57 -29.86 -20.13
C ASP A 17 -33.83 -28.62 -19.62
N GLU A 18 -33.87 -27.54 -20.42
CA GLU A 18 -33.51 -26.20 -19.95
C GLU A 18 -34.67 -25.63 -19.14
N ARG A 19 -34.89 -26.22 -17.95
CA ARG A 19 -35.73 -25.57 -16.93
C ARG A 19 -35.01 -24.29 -16.52
N GLY A 20 -35.31 -23.22 -17.25
CA GLY A 20 -34.70 -21.92 -17.06
C GLY A 20 -34.91 -21.41 -15.65
N LEU A 21 -33.86 -20.80 -15.09
CA LEU A 21 -33.94 -20.01 -13.88
C LEU A 21 -35.12 -19.03 -13.99
N THR A 22 -35.90 -18.93 -12.92
CA THR A 22 -36.95 -17.92 -12.88
C THR A 22 -36.30 -16.54 -12.81
N LEU A 23 -36.91 -15.53 -13.45
CA LEU A 23 -36.43 -14.14 -13.35
C LEU A 23 -36.37 -13.67 -11.89
N VAL A 24 -37.25 -14.21 -11.04
CA VAL A 24 -37.31 -13.92 -9.60
C VAL A 24 -36.06 -14.43 -8.87
N GLU A 25 -35.58 -15.63 -9.20
CA GLU A 25 -34.33 -16.16 -8.62
C GLU A 25 -33.13 -15.28 -8.93
N LEU A 26 -32.97 -14.90 -10.20
CA LEU A 26 -31.87 -14.02 -10.59
C LEU A 26 -32.01 -12.63 -9.97
N LEU A 27 -33.24 -12.13 -9.83
CA LEU A 27 -33.51 -10.84 -9.20
C LEU A 27 -33.11 -10.83 -7.72
N VAL A 28 -33.46 -11.85 -6.95
CA VAL A 28 -33.10 -11.93 -5.52
C VAL A 28 -31.58 -11.97 -5.35
N VAL A 29 -30.86 -12.71 -6.21
CA VAL A 29 -29.39 -12.79 -6.15
C VAL A 29 -28.73 -11.44 -6.38
N VAL A 30 -29.13 -10.69 -7.42
CA VAL A 30 -28.53 -9.37 -7.67
C VAL A 30 -28.87 -8.35 -6.59
N VAL A 31 -30.05 -8.46 -5.96
CA VAL A 31 -30.41 -7.63 -4.80
C VAL A 31 -29.48 -7.91 -3.62
N ILE A 32 -29.23 -9.18 -3.29
CA ILE A 32 -28.31 -9.56 -2.21
C ILE A 32 -26.89 -9.10 -2.52
N LEU A 33 -26.40 -9.31 -3.75
CA LEU A 33 -25.08 -8.84 -4.18
C LEU A 33 -24.98 -7.31 -4.12
N GLY A 34 -26.04 -6.58 -4.47
CA GLY A 34 -26.10 -5.12 -4.37
C GLY A 34 -25.95 -4.62 -2.93
N ILE A 35 -26.65 -5.25 -1.98
CA ILE A 35 -26.55 -4.88 -0.55
C ILE A 35 -25.13 -5.17 -0.02
N ILE A 36 -24.57 -6.34 -0.34
CA ILE A 36 -23.20 -6.71 0.09
C ILE A 36 -22.19 -5.74 -0.51
N ALA A 37 -22.31 -5.41 -1.81
CA ALA A 37 -21.41 -4.48 -2.48
C ALA A 37 -21.46 -3.08 -1.85
N ALA A 38 -22.65 -2.58 -1.50
CA ALA A 38 -22.80 -1.27 -0.88
C ALA A 38 -22.03 -1.16 0.46
N ILE A 39 -22.13 -2.16 1.33
CA ILE A 39 -21.39 -2.19 2.61
C ILE A 39 -19.89 -2.37 2.38
N ALA A 40 -19.52 -3.24 1.45
CA ALA A 40 -18.13 -3.55 1.14
C ALA A 40 -17.35 -2.31 0.67
N VAL A 41 -17.95 -1.44 -0.15
CA VAL A 41 -17.30 -0.23 -0.68
C VAL A 41 -16.83 0.71 0.45
N VAL A 42 -17.69 0.97 1.43
CA VAL A 42 -17.36 1.87 2.55
C VAL A 42 -16.27 1.26 3.45
N ALA A 43 -16.37 -0.04 3.75
CA ALA A 43 -15.41 -0.73 4.60
C ALA A 43 -14.00 -0.81 3.97
N ILE A 44 -13.93 -1.10 2.66
CA ILE A 44 -12.65 -1.26 1.95
C ILE A 44 -11.90 0.07 1.84
N GLY A 45 -12.60 1.21 1.70
CA GLY A 45 -11.98 2.53 1.61
C GLY A 45 -11.07 2.86 2.79
N GLY A 46 -11.55 2.63 4.03
CA GLY A 46 -10.76 2.88 5.24
C GLY A 46 -9.58 1.91 5.41
N ILE A 47 -9.75 0.64 5.03
CA ILE A 47 -8.68 -0.36 5.06
C ILE A 47 -7.56 0.01 4.09
N ILE A 48 -7.92 0.39 2.85
CA ILE A 48 -6.93 0.80 1.84
C ILE A 48 -6.14 2.02 2.35
N GLU A 49 -6.81 3.00 2.93
CA GLU A 49 -6.14 4.18 3.46
C GLU A 49 -5.17 3.83 4.59
N ASN A 50 -5.58 2.98 5.54
CA ASN A 50 -4.68 2.55 6.60
C ASN A 50 -3.49 1.74 6.06
N SER A 51 -3.70 0.83 5.12
CA SER A 51 -2.62 0.07 4.49
C SER A 51 -1.63 0.98 3.74
N ARG A 52 -2.10 2.05 3.10
CA ARG A 52 -1.23 3.05 2.45
C ARG A 52 -0.43 3.86 3.48
N LYS A 53 -1.02 4.21 4.64
CA LYS A 53 -0.27 4.83 5.74
C LYS A 53 0.80 3.90 6.30
N ASP A 54 0.46 2.63 6.50
CA ASP A 54 1.39 1.60 6.98
C ASP A 54 2.56 1.41 5.98
N ALA A 55 2.31 1.49 4.67
CA ALA A 55 3.35 1.51 3.65
C ALA A 55 4.27 2.75 3.77
N MET A 56 3.73 3.95 3.97
CA MET A 56 4.54 5.15 4.20
C MET A 56 5.42 5.05 5.46
N VAL A 57 4.89 4.47 6.54
CA VAL A 57 5.67 4.20 7.77
C VAL A 57 6.84 3.25 7.46
N ALA A 58 6.58 2.20 6.68
CA ALA A 58 7.60 1.24 6.28
C ALA A 58 8.69 1.90 5.42
N ASP A 59 8.31 2.72 4.45
CA ASP A 59 9.23 3.49 3.61
C ASP A 59 10.13 4.40 4.47
N ALA A 60 9.54 5.14 5.42
CA ALA A 60 10.29 5.99 6.34
C ALA A 60 11.30 5.19 7.19
N LYS A 61 10.91 4.00 7.69
CA LYS A 61 11.82 3.11 8.43
C LYS A 61 12.95 2.55 7.56
N GLN A 62 12.68 2.27 6.29
CA GLN A 62 13.71 1.89 5.33
C GLN A 62 14.70 3.04 5.09
N MET A 63 14.21 4.28 4.96
CA MET A 63 15.07 5.46 4.83
C MET A 63 16.01 5.63 6.04
N VAL A 64 15.50 5.45 7.26
CA VAL A 64 16.33 5.47 8.48
C VAL A 64 17.39 4.38 8.45
N SER A 65 17.02 3.17 8.04
CA SER A 65 17.97 2.04 7.94
C SER A 65 19.08 2.31 6.92
N ALA A 66 18.74 2.90 5.78
CA ALA A 66 19.70 3.34 4.78
C ALA A 66 20.58 4.50 5.30
N ALA A 67 20.01 5.44 6.05
CA ALA A 67 20.76 6.52 6.69
C ALA A 67 21.76 5.99 7.73
N LYS A 68 21.40 4.98 8.52
CA LYS A 68 22.31 4.30 9.45
C LYS A 68 23.51 3.68 8.72
N LEU A 69 23.25 2.97 7.63
CA LEU A 69 24.30 2.40 6.80
C LEU A 69 25.21 3.50 6.21
N TYR A 70 24.63 4.59 5.75
CA TYR A 70 25.40 5.73 5.23
C TYR A 70 26.27 6.38 6.32
N THR A 71 25.73 6.60 7.52
CA THR A 71 26.50 7.18 8.63
C THR A 71 27.68 6.33 9.09
N ALA A 72 27.61 5.00 8.90
CA ALA A 72 28.74 4.11 9.21
C ALA A 72 29.95 4.38 8.32
N SER A 73 29.73 4.72 7.05
CA SER A 73 30.78 5.09 6.10
C SER A 73 31.10 6.59 6.11
N ASN A 74 30.12 7.43 6.46
CA ASN A 74 30.19 8.88 6.40
C ASN A 74 29.72 9.51 7.72
N PRO A 75 30.55 9.49 8.79
CA PRO A 75 30.15 9.90 10.14
C PRO A 75 29.86 11.41 10.30
N LYS A 76 30.21 12.24 9.31
CA LYS A 76 29.95 13.70 9.29
C LYS A 76 28.80 14.11 8.39
N ALA A 77 28.05 13.15 7.84
CA ALA A 77 26.91 13.45 6.99
C ALA A 77 25.77 14.09 7.81
N ALA A 78 25.24 15.21 7.32
CA ALA A 78 24.11 15.90 7.93
C ALA A 78 22.75 15.45 7.36
N THR A 79 22.70 15.09 6.08
CA THR A 79 21.45 14.74 5.40
C THR A 79 21.69 13.66 4.35
N LEU A 80 20.76 12.71 4.25
CA LEU A 80 20.69 11.74 3.17
C LEU A 80 19.39 11.95 2.38
N ASP A 81 19.51 12.22 1.08
CA ASP A 81 18.37 12.50 0.20
C ASP A 81 18.08 11.32 -0.73
N PHE A 82 16.83 10.89 -0.75
CA PHE A 82 16.31 9.76 -1.55
C PHE A 82 15.49 10.24 -2.75
N ALA A 83 15.43 11.55 -3.01
CA ALA A 83 14.87 12.08 -4.24
C ALA A 83 15.66 11.59 -5.47
N SER A 84 15.07 11.71 -6.67
CA SER A 84 15.72 11.30 -7.92
C SER A 84 17.07 12.02 -8.09
N GLY A 85 18.16 11.26 -8.05
CA GLY A 85 19.54 11.78 -8.14
C GLY A 85 20.17 12.18 -6.80
N GLY A 86 19.50 11.95 -5.67
CA GLY A 86 20.04 12.16 -4.33
C GLY A 86 21.02 11.07 -3.89
N ASN A 87 21.93 11.37 -2.97
CA ASN A 87 22.97 10.44 -2.52
C ASN A 87 22.42 9.15 -1.86
N GLY A 88 21.18 9.19 -1.38
CA GLY A 88 20.46 8.08 -0.78
C GLY A 88 20.03 7.00 -1.78
N VAL A 89 19.94 7.31 -3.08
CA VAL A 89 19.49 6.33 -4.09
C VAL A 89 20.48 5.17 -4.27
N GLN A 90 21.72 5.32 -3.81
CA GLN A 90 22.71 4.24 -3.80
C GLN A 90 22.44 3.19 -2.71
N TYR A 91 21.72 3.58 -1.65
CA TYR A 91 21.47 2.75 -0.47
C TYR A 91 20.05 2.21 -0.43
N LEU A 92 19.10 2.90 -1.09
CA LEU A 92 17.71 2.51 -1.17
C LEU A 92 17.13 2.92 -2.52
N SER A 93 16.41 2.01 -3.17
CA SER A 93 15.69 2.30 -4.41
C SER A 93 14.70 3.45 -4.22
N GLN A 94 14.41 4.17 -5.31
CA GLN A 94 13.48 5.29 -5.26
C GLN A 94 12.11 4.85 -4.71
N LEU A 95 11.69 5.54 -3.66
CA LEU A 95 10.45 5.27 -2.96
C LEU A 95 9.26 5.84 -3.74
N LYS A 96 8.14 5.11 -3.71
CA LYS A 96 6.91 5.42 -4.42
C LYS A 96 5.82 5.80 -3.42
N ASP A 97 5.17 6.94 -3.61
CA ASP A 97 4.05 7.35 -2.77
C ASP A 97 2.85 6.41 -2.99
N PRO A 98 2.39 5.70 -1.93
CA PRO A 98 1.27 4.79 -2.02
C PRO A 98 -0.06 5.52 -2.26
N PHE A 99 -0.15 6.85 -2.08
CA PHE A 99 -1.38 7.62 -2.34
C PHE A 99 -1.48 8.17 -3.77
N GLY A 100 -0.40 8.76 -4.30
CA GLY A 100 -0.41 9.41 -5.62
C GLY A 100 0.03 8.53 -6.78
N GLY A 101 0.58 7.33 -6.54
CA GLY A 101 1.15 6.49 -7.61
C GLY A 101 2.37 7.14 -8.30
N GLY A 102 2.90 8.23 -7.74
CA GLY A 102 4.11 8.96 -8.13
C GLY A 102 5.22 8.76 -7.11
N SER A 103 6.38 9.39 -7.29
CA SER A 103 7.42 9.44 -6.25
C SER A 103 7.04 10.46 -5.16
N TYR A 104 7.65 10.36 -3.99
CA TYR A 104 7.48 11.36 -2.93
C TYR A 104 7.99 12.75 -3.40
N THR A 105 7.34 13.81 -2.95
CA THR A 105 7.74 15.22 -3.21
C THR A 105 9.02 15.57 -2.46
N THR A 106 9.18 15.04 -1.24
CA THR A 106 10.38 15.18 -0.44
C THR A 106 10.65 13.86 0.24
N SER A 107 11.90 13.42 0.26
CA SER A 107 12.30 12.16 0.88
C SER A 107 13.74 12.29 1.34
N ASN A 108 13.96 12.80 2.55
CA ASN A 108 15.28 12.88 3.13
C ASN A 108 15.30 12.50 4.61
N VAL A 109 16.47 12.13 5.10
CA VAL A 109 16.72 11.87 6.52
C VAL A 109 17.80 12.83 6.99
N VAL A 110 17.48 13.60 8.02
CA VAL A 110 18.42 14.46 8.72
C VAL A 110 19.08 13.64 9.82
N ILE A 111 20.40 13.64 9.80
CA ILE A 111 21.27 12.94 10.75
C ILE A 111 21.86 13.99 11.68
N THR A 112 21.62 13.83 12.98
CA THR A 112 22.18 14.72 14.00
C THR A 112 22.96 13.90 15.01
N GLU A 113 24.24 14.23 15.22
CA GLU A 113 25.02 13.62 16.30
C GLU A 113 24.52 14.15 17.65
N ASP A 114 24.28 13.26 18.60
CA ASP A 114 23.83 13.62 19.95
C ASP A 114 24.95 14.41 20.65
N ALA A 115 24.63 15.64 21.07
CA ALA A 115 25.56 16.53 21.76
C ALA A 115 26.12 15.94 23.07
N THR A 116 25.44 14.95 23.64
CA THR A 116 25.72 14.38 24.96
C THR A 116 26.66 13.16 24.89
N THR A 117 26.61 12.39 23.80
CA THR A 117 27.42 11.16 23.64
C THR A 117 27.99 11.09 22.23
N LYS A 118 29.29 11.33 22.08
CA LYS A 118 29.98 11.22 20.78
C LYS A 118 29.76 9.83 20.16
N GLY A 119 29.40 9.79 18.88
CA GLY A 119 29.14 8.56 18.14
C GLY A 119 27.71 7.99 18.24
N LYS A 120 26.80 8.66 18.96
CA LYS A 120 25.36 8.35 18.90
C LYS A 120 24.67 9.30 17.93
N PHE A 121 23.93 8.76 16.96
CA PHE A 121 23.25 9.54 15.93
C PHE A 121 21.73 9.43 16.06
N ASN A 122 21.05 10.57 15.93
CA ASN A 122 19.61 10.66 15.82
C ASN A 122 19.23 10.83 14.34
N TYR A 123 18.18 10.12 13.93
CA TYR A 123 17.69 10.12 12.55
C TYR A 123 16.27 10.68 12.54
N ALA A 124 16.07 11.79 11.84
CA ALA A 124 14.77 12.43 11.66
C ALA A 124 14.36 12.37 10.18
N VAL A 125 13.17 11.85 9.89
CA VAL A 125 12.68 11.65 8.54
C VAL A 125 11.82 12.85 8.12
N ASN A 126 12.10 13.39 6.93
CA ASN A 126 11.17 14.23 6.19
C ASN A 126 10.72 13.47 4.95
N LEU A 127 9.44 13.11 4.93
CA LEU A 127 8.84 12.36 3.84
C LEU A 127 7.51 13.01 3.49
N GLU A 128 7.40 13.57 2.30
CA GLU A 128 6.21 14.28 1.85
C GLU A 128 5.60 13.59 0.63
N GLY A 129 4.42 12.99 0.83
CA GLY A 129 3.63 12.38 -0.23
C GLY A 129 2.53 13.32 -0.75
N THR A 130 1.59 12.74 -1.50
CA THR A 130 0.46 13.47 -2.08
C THR A 130 -0.55 13.86 -1.02
N LYS A 131 -0.84 12.97 -0.06
CA LYS A 131 -1.89 13.15 0.95
C LYS A 131 -1.36 13.33 2.37
N TYR A 132 -0.19 12.76 2.68
CA TYR A 132 0.37 12.75 4.03
C TYR A 132 1.85 13.07 4.02
N LYS A 133 2.35 13.56 5.15
CA LYS A 133 3.76 13.92 5.34
C LYS A 133 4.27 13.65 6.74
N TYR A 134 5.55 13.31 6.83
CA TYR A 134 6.39 13.38 8.03
C TYR A 134 7.29 14.61 7.93
N THR A 135 7.40 15.37 9.01
CA THR A 135 8.28 16.54 9.11
C THR A 135 9.10 16.45 10.38
N GLY A 136 10.38 16.11 10.25
CA GLY A 136 11.34 16.03 11.36
C GLY A 136 11.03 14.92 12.36
N VAL A 137 10.34 13.85 11.93
CA VAL A 137 9.91 12.79 12.85
C VAL A 137 11.07 11.82 13.11
N VAL A 138 11.42 11.66 14.38
CA VAL A 138 12.52 10.79 14.81
C VAL A 138 12.15 9.30 14.68
N GLU A 139 13.16 8.46 14.51
CA GLU A 139 12.97 7.02 14.26
C GLU A 139 12.03 6.29 15.23
N GLY A 140 12.05 6.65 16.51
CA GLY A 140 11.22 6.03 17.56
C GLY A 140 9.75 6.43 17.52
N SER A 141 9.42 7.50 16.80
CA SER A 141 8.09 8.07 16.66
C SER A 141 7.54 7.93 15.23
N LEU A 142 8.16 7.07 14.41
CA LEU A 142 7.67 6.75 13.08
C LEU A 142 6.48 5.81 13.16
N ASP A 143 5.30 6.42 13.25
CA ASP A 143 4.01 5.76 13.29
C ASP A 143 2.97 6.51 12.44
N LYS A 144 1.84 5.85 12.23
CA LYS A 144 0.70 6.38 11.46
C LYS A 144 -0.20 7.32 12.26
N GLU A 145 0.18 7.70 13.48
CA GLU A 145 -0.64 8.58 14.30
C GLU A 145 -0.68 9.98 13.70
N ALA A 146 -1.80 10.67 13.85
CA ALA A 146 -1.99 12.00 13.25
C ALA A 146 -1.03 13.05 13.82
N ALA A 147 -0.44 12.81 14.99
CA ALA A 147 0.59 13.67 15.58
C ALA A 147 1.91 13.62 14.79
N ASN A 148 2.20 12.49 14.14
CA ASN A 148 3.46 12.25 13.44
C ASN A 148 3.26 12.23 11.91
N LEU A 149 2.23 11.54 11.42
CA LEU A 149 1.83 11.48 10.01
C LEU A 149 0.69 12.46 9.74
N VAL A 150 1.07 13.69 9.36
CA VAL A 150 0.14 14.80 9.20
C VAL A 150 -0.43 14.81 7.79
N ALA A 151 -1.72 15.13 7.64
CA ALA A 151 -2.30 15.38 6.32
C ALA A 151 -1.64 16.60 5.67
N LYS A 152 -1.37 16.50 4.37
CA LYS A 152 -0.79 17.58 3.58
C LYS A 152 -1.87 18.57 3.13
#